data_AF-A0A7C8EF30-F1
#
_entry.id   AF-A0A7C8EF30-F1
#
_cell.length_a   1.000
_cell.length_b   1.000
_cell.length_c   1.000
_cell.angle_alpha   90.00
_cell.angle_beta   90.00
_cell.angle_gamma   90.00
#
_symmetry.space_group_name_H-M   'P 1'
#
loop_
_entity.id
_entity.type
_entity.pdbx_description
1 polymer ?
#
loop_
_entity_poly.entity_id
_entity_poly.type
_entity_poly.pdbx_seq_one_letter_code
_entity_poly.pdbx_strand_id
1 'polypeptide(L)'
;DIDERDRPFITGKRTVEGFYTVRNGIESAIERALAYAPYADMLWCEASEPDLAEAGRFAEAVHVSYPGKLLAYNLSPSFNWSAKLDKSALAEFQNKLASYGYRFQFVTLAGFHSINLGMYELARDFREKGMSAYSRFQDNEFELEKLGYKAVKHQSFVGTGYFDAVAQAISGEEFSTGALKGSTEEKQFRTVA
;
A
#
# COMPACT_ATOMS: atom_id res chain seq x y z
N ASP A 1 -10.95 -7.27 -32.67
CA ASP A 1 -10.31 -6.47 -33.75
C ASP A 1 -11.22 -5.37 -34.32
N ILE A 2 -12.36 -5.06 -33.67
CA ILE A 2 -13.30 -4.05 -34.16
C ILE A 2 -12.69 -2.64 -34.16
N ASP A 3 -11.95 -2.30 -33.11
CA ASP A 3 -11.25 -1.02 -32.97
C ASP A 3 -9.98 -0.99 -33.82
N GLU A 4 -9.85 0.02 -34.67
CA GLU A 4 -8.71 0.15 -35.58
C GLU A 4 -7.39 0.38 -34.83
N ARG A 5 -7.44 1.01 -33.65
CA ARG A 5 -6.27 1.27 -32.79
C ARG A 5 -5.64 -0.01 -32.25
N ASP A 6 -6.43 -1.08 -32.12
CA ASP A 6 -5.96 -2.37 -31.63
C ASP A 6 -5.38 -3.26 -32.73
N ARG A 7 -5.81 -3.06 -33.99
CA ARG A 7 -5.41 -3.91 -35.12
C ARG A 7 -3.89 -4.02 -35.30
N PRO A 8 -3.08 -2.95 -35.13
CA PRO A 8 -1.62 -3.03 -35.23
C PRO A 8 -0.97 -4.01 -34.23
N PHE A 9 -1.67 -4.44 -33.18
CA PHE A 9 -1.13 -5.35 -32.17
C PHE A 9 -1.70 -6.77 -32.28
N ILE A 10 -2.71 -7.01 -33.11
CA ILE A 10 -3.35 -8.32 -33.25
C ILE A 10 -2.49 -9.21 -34.16
N THR A 11 -2.33 -10.49 -33.79
CA THR A 11 -1.50 -11.43 -34.56
C THR A 11 -2.26 -12.14 -35.69
N GLY A 12 -3.59 -12.08 -35.67
CA GLY A 12 -4.49 -12.81 -36.57
C GLY A 12 -4.90 -14.20 -36.08
N LYS A 13 -4.29 -14.74 -35.02
CA LYS A 13 -4.68 -16.04 -34.43
C LYS A 13 -5.77 -15.86 -33.38
N ARG A 14 -6.70 -16.83 -33.33
CA ARG A 14 -7.77 -16.91 -32.31
C ARG A 14 -7.60 -18.12 -31.40
N THR A 15 -8.01 -17.99 -30.14
CA THR A 15 -8.13 -19.10 -29.19
C THR A 15 -9.43 -19.86 -29.40
N VAL A 16 -9.60 -21.01 -28.74
CA VAL A 16 -10.81 -21.85 -28.86
C VAL A 16 -12.05 -21.18 -28.27
N GLU A 17 -11.86 -20.31 -27.28
CA GLU A 17 -12.88 -19.44 -26.70
C GLU A 17 -13.23 -18.26 -27.61
N GLY A 18 -12.45 -18.05 -28.68
CA GLY A 18 -12.68 -17.02 -29.68
C GLY A 18 -11.94 -15.71 -29.43
N PHE A 19 -11.05 -15.61 -28.44
CA PHE A 19 -10.23 -14.41 -28.23
C PHE A 19 -9.18 -14.25 -29.32
N TYR A 20 -8.88 -13.02 -29.72
CA TYR A 20 -7.73 -12.72 -30.57
C TYR A 20 -6.47 -12.67 -29.72
N THR A 21 -5.39 -13.26 -30.20
CA THR A 21 -4.08 -13.13 -29.57
C THR A 21 -3.42 -11.82 -30.02
N VAL A 22 -2.67 -11.21 -29.11
CA VAL A 22 -2.05 -9.89 -29.29
C VAL A 22 -0.54 -9.95 -29.03
N ARG A 23 0.20 -9.05 -29.68
CA ARG A 23 1.57 -8.70 -29.30
C ARG A 23 1.51 -7.76 -28.10
N ASN A 24 1.88 -8.27 -26.93
CA ASN A 24 1.99 -7.48 -25.71
C ASN A 24 3.27 -6.61 -25.73
N GLY A 25 3.33 -5.62 -24.85
CA GLY A 25 4.52 -4.79 -24.63
C GLY A 25 4.20 -3.32 -24.47
N ILE A 26 5.24 -2.52 -24.30
CA ILE A 26 5.13 -1.10 -23.97
C ILE A 26 4.43 -0.27 -25.06
N GLU A 27 4.60 -0.63 -26.33
CA GLU A 27 3.98 0.09 -27.45
C GLU A 27 2.45 0.05 -27.41
N SER A 28 1.86 -1.11 -27.10
CA SER A 28 0.40 -1.22 -27.00
C SER A 28 -0.13 -0.56 -25.72
N ALA A 29 0.68 -0.50 -24.66
CA ALA A 29 0.35 0.24 -23.45
C ALA A 29 0.38 1.75 -23.68
N ILE A 30 1.37 2.28 -24.39
CA ILE A 30 1.46 3.71 -24.75
C ILE A 30 0.26 4.12 -25.61
N GLU A 31 -0.06 3.37 -26.67
CA GLU A 31 -1.20 3.69 -27.53
C GLU A 31 -2.52 3.79 -26.74
N ARG A 32 -2.74 2.82 -25.84
CA ARG A 32 -3.90 2.81 -24.95
C ARG A 32 -3.88 3.98 -23.96
N ALA A 33 -2.73 4.27 -23.36
CA ALA A 33 -2.59 5.37 -22.42
C ALA A 33 -2.91 6.72 -23.08
N LEU A 34 -2.45 6.95 -24.31
CA LEU A 34 -2.75 8.15 -25.09
C LEU A 34 -4.24 8.27 -25.42
N ALA A 35 -4.89 7.15 -25.77
CA ALA A 35 -6.33 7.11 -26.01
C ALA A 35 -7.15 7.36 -24.73
N TYR A 36 -6.65 6.94 -23.57
CA TYR A 36 -7.33 7.10 -22.28
C TYR A 36 -7.06 8.45 -21.62
N ALA A 37 -5.96 9.13 -21.97
CA ALA A 37 -5.52 10.36 -21.34
C ALA A 37 -6.59 11.47 -21.26
N PRO A 38 -7.47 11.70 -22.25
CA PRO A 38 -8.52 12.71 -22.13
C PRO A 38 -9.60 12.39 -21.09
N TYR A 39 -9.66 11.13 -20.63
CA TYR A 39 -10.78 10.60 -19.82
C TYR A 39 -10.38 10.16 -18.41
N ALA A 40 -9.08 10.20 -18.08
CA ALA A 40 -8.57 9.76 -16.78
C ALA A 40 -7.65 10.83 -16.19
N ASP A 41 -7.79 11.18 -14.92
CA ASP A 41 -6.89 12.15 -14.26
C ASP A 41 -5.45 11.64 -14.20
N MET A 42 -5.29 10.34 -13.95
CA MET A 42 -4.01 9.65 -13.87
C MET A 42 -3.98 8.43 -14.78
N LEU A 43 -2.78 8.12 -15.31
CA LEU A 43 -2.55 6.92 -16.12
C LEU A 43 -1.62 5.95 -15.39
N TRP A 44 -1.91 4.66 -15.51
CA TRP A 44 -1.11 3.57 -14.96
C TRP A 44 -0.96 2.47 -16.01
N CYS A 45 0.28 2.06 -16.24
CA CYS A 45 0.62 0.84 -16.98
C CYS A 45 1.18 -0.19 -15.98
N GLU A 46 0.59 -1.39 -15.95
CA GLU A 46 1.19 -2.50 -15.20
C GLU A 46 2.53 -2.88 -15.84
N ALA A 47 3.52 -3.19 -15.00
CA ALA A 47 4.84 -3.63 -15.44
C ALA A 47 5.11 -5.06 -14.97
N SER A 48 5.90 -5.82 -15.73
CA SER A 48 6.31 -7.17 -15.32
C SER A 48 7.54 -7.16 -14.39
N GLU A 49 8.29 -6.06 -14.37
CA GLU A 49 9.50 -5.87 -13.57
C GLU A 49 9.62 -4.42 -13.08
N PRO A 50 10.36 -4.16 -11.98
CA PRO A 50 10.64 -2.80 -11.52
C PRO A 50 11.73 -2.15 -12.39
N ASP A 51 11.37 -1.75 -13.61
CA ASP A 51 12.29 -1.17 -14.61
C ASP A 51 12.05 0.33 -14.81
N LEU A 52 13.05 1.14 -14.44
CA LEU A 52 13.02 2.59 -14.59
C LEU A 52 13.16 3.06 -16.04
N ALA A 53 13.79 2.29 -16.92
CA ALA A 53 13.91 2.62 -18.33
C ALA A 53 12.57 2.45 -19.04
N GLU A 54 11.85 1.35 -18.80
CA GLU A 54 10.50 1.15 -19.33
C GLU A 54 9.53 2.20 -18.79
N ALA A 55 9.58 2.50 -17.48
CA ALA A 55 8.78 3.55 -16.86
C ALA A 55 9.08 4.94 -17.46
N GLY A 56 10.35 5.27 -17.69
CA GLY A 56 10.75 6.51 -18.33
C GLY A 56 10.22 6.64 -19.76
N ARG A 57 10.34 5.59 -20.56
CA ARG A 57 9.82 5.54 -21.94
C ARG A 57 8.31 5.75 -22.00
N PHE A 58 7.56 5.11 -21.10
CA PHE A 58 6.11 5.30 -21.01
C PHE A 58 5.76 6.75 -20.67
N ALA A 59 6.40 7.30 -19.65
CA ALA A 59 6.16 8.66 -19.20
C ALA A 59 6.47 9.69 -20.29
N GLU A 60 7.62 9.57 -20.95
CA GLU A 60 8.02 10.45 -22.05
C GLU A 60 7.00 10.42 -23.18
N ALA A 61 6.60 9.23 -23.64
CA ALA A 61 5.63 9.09 -24.73
C ALA A 61 4.26 9.71 -24.39
N VAL A 62 3.78 9.52 -23.16
CA VAL A 62 2.55 10.15 -22.69
C VAL A 62 2.69 11.67 -22.64
N HIS A 63 3.79 12.18 -22.09
CA HIS A 63 4.01 13.62 -21.90
C HIS A 63 4.28 14.39 -23.18
N VAL A 64 4.75 13.73 -24.26
CA VAL A 64 4.82 14.34 -25.60
C VAL A 64 3.44 14.80 -26.07
N SER A 65 2.40 13.99 -25.85
CA SER A 65 1.03 14.33 -26.28
C SER A 65 0.22 15.05 -25.20
N TYR A 66 0.50 14.75 -23.93
CA TYR A 66 -0.20 15.31 -22.77
C TYR A 66 0.82 15.78 -21.73
N PRO A 67 1.46 16.94 -21.94
CA PRO A 67 2.45 17.48 -21.01
C PRO A 67 1.89 17.62 -19.59
N GLY A 68 2.63 17.12 -18.60
CA GLY A 68 2.22 17.19 -17.20
C GLY A 68 1.14 16.20 -16.78
N LYS A 69 0.73 15.26 -17.64
CA LYS A 69 -0.24 14.22 -17.28
C LYS A 69 0.24 13.43 -16.06
N LEU A 70 -0.60 13.32 -15.05
CA LEU A 70 -0.24 12.61 -13.82
C LEU A 70 -0.17 11.11 -14.09
N LEU A 71 0.87 10.45 -13.57
CA LEU A 71 1.06 9.00 -13.71
C LEU A 71 1.01 8.32 -12.35
N ALA A 72 0.60 7.04 -12.35
CA ALA A 72 0.62 6.17 -11.19
C ALA A 72 1.48 4.93 -11.44
N TYR A 73 2.14 4.43 -10.39
CA TYR A 73 3.02 3.27 -10.45
C TYR A 73 2.77 2.29 -9.29
N ASN A 74 2.57 1.02 -9.63
CA ASN A 74 2.46 -0.08 -8.67
C ASN A 74 3.86 -0.59 -8.30
N LEU A 75 4.28 -0.32 -7.06
CA LEU A 75 5.47 -0.88 -6.44
C LEU A 75 5.14 -2.31 -5.98
N SER A 76 4.90 -3.19 -6.94
CA SER A 76 4.28 -4.50 -6.73
C SER A 76 5.12 -5.42 -5.83
N PRO A 77 4.53 -6.02 -4.78
CA PRO A 77 5.16 -7.11 -4.04
C PRO A 77 5.32 -8.39 -4.85
N SER A 78 4.68 -8.50 -6.03
CA SER A 78 4.93 -9.60 -6.96
C SER A 78 6.32 -9.54 -7.59
N PHE A 79 7.03 -8.41 -7.49
CA PHE A 79 8.42 -8.31 -7.88
C PHE A 79 9.35 -8.87 -6.79
N ASN A 80 10.37 -9.62 -7.20
CA ASN A 80 11.49 -9.94 -6.32
C ASN A 80 12.49 -8.77 -6.33
N TRP A 81 12.22 -7.76 -5.50
CA TRP A 81 12.94 -6.48 -5.45
C TRP A 81 14.45 -6.63 -5.30
N SER A 82 14.92 -7.43 -4.32
CA SER A 82 16.36 -7.60 -4.06
C SER A 82 17.07 -8.47 -5.10
N ALA A 83 16.33 -9.29 -5.87
CA ALA A 83 16.89 -10.01 -7.01
C ALA A 83 17.02 -9.13 -8.26
N LYS A 84 16.24 -8.05 -8.35
CA LYS A 84 16.19 -7.16 -9.51
C LYS A 84 17.02 -5.90 -9.35
N LEU A 85 17.11 -5.37 -8.13
CA LEU A 85 17.73 -4.08 -7.86
C LEU A 85 18.71 -4.19 -6.69
N ASP A 86 19.83 -3.47 -6.79
CA ASP A 86 20.73 -3.28 -5.67
C ASP A 86 20.18 -2.28 -4.65
N LYS A 87 20.88 -2.14 -3.52
CA LYS A 87 20.46 -1.26 -2.42
C LYS A 87 20.35 0.21 -2.82
N SER A 88 21.22 0.70 -3.70
CA SER A 88 21.22 2.10 -4.14
C SER A 88 20.02 2.35 -5.05
N ALA A 89 19.81 1.47 -6.02
CA ALA A 89 18.67 1.52 -6.93
C ALA A 89 17.33 1.43 -6.18
N LEU A 90 17.24 0.56 -5.18
CA LEU A 90 16.05 0.45 -4.32
C LEU A 90 15.73 1.74 -3.58
N ALA A 91 16.76 2.36 -2.97
CA ALA A 91 16.59 3.60 -2.20
C ALA A 91 16.15 4.78 -3.08
N GLU A 92 16.56 4.81 -4.35
CA GLU A 92 16.26 5.90 -5.28
C GLU A 92 15.02 5.66 -6.14
N PHE A 93 14.50 4.43 -6.20
CA PHE A 93 13.49 4.01 -7.18
C PHE A 93 12.26 4.93 -7.22
N GLN A 94 11.65 5.21 -6.06
CA GLN A 94 10.48 6.07 -5.97
C GLN A 94 10.76 7.52 -6.38
N ASN A 95 11.92 8.05 -5.98
CA ASN A 95 12.34 9.40 -6.33
C ASN A 95 12.57 9.54 -7.83
N LYS A 96 13.14 8.50 -8.46
CA LYS A 96 13.34 8.49 -9.90
C LYS A 96 12.02 8.40 -10.65
N LEU A 97 11.09 7.54 -10.24
CA LEU A 97 9.73 7.51 -10.78
C LEU A 97 9.04 8.88 -10.63
N ALA A 98 9.17 9.54 -9.48
CA ALA A 98 8.64 10.88 -9.29
C ALA A 98 9.24 11.88 -10.30
N SER A 99 10.53 11.78 -10.64
CA SER A 99 11.13 12.66 -11.67
C SER A 99 10.50 12.51 -13.05
N TYR A 100 9.87 11.36 -13.36
CA TYR A 100 9.14 11.10 -14.61
C TYR A 100 7.64 11.48 -14.54
N GLY A 101 7.15 12.00 -13.42
CA GLY A 101 5.73 12.36 -13.27
C GLY A 101 4.82 11.29 -12.67
N TYR A 102 5.39 10.19 -12.13
CA TYR A 102 4.64 9.24 -11.31
C TYR A 102 4.37 9.84 -9.92
N ARG A 103 3.19 10.42 -9.76
CA ARG A 103 2.78 11.21 -8.58
C ARG A 103 1.98 10.39 -7.57
N PHE A 104 1.42 9.26 -7.97
CA PHE A 104 0.81 8.30 -7.07
C PHE A 104 1.56 6.97 -7.16
N GLN A 105 2.23 6.58 -6.09
CA GLN A 105 3.02 5.36 -6.01
C GLN A 105 2.54 4.55 -4.83
N PHE A 106 2.28 3.25 -5.03
CA PHE A 106 1.62 2.44 -4.02
C PHE A 106 2.12 1.00 -4.04
N VAL A 107 2.12 0.36 -2.87
CA VAL A 107 2.44 -1.06 -2.70
C VAL A 107 1.12 -1.81 -2.50
N THR A 108 0.65 -2.49 -3.54
CA THR A 108 -0.68 -3.15 -3.57
C THR A 108 -0.92 -4.13 -2.43
N LEU A 109 0.06 -5.00 -2.14
CA LEU A 109 -0.09 -6.09 -1.15
C LEU A 109 0.64 -5.84 0.17
N ALA A 110 0.97 -4.59 0.50
CA ALA A 110 1.66 -4.26 1.76
C ALA A 110 0.93 -4.82 2.98
N GLY A 111 -0.38 -4.59 3.08
CA GLY A 111 -1.19 -5.09 4.20
C GLY A 111 -1.22 -6.61 4.30
N PHE A 112 -1.33 -7.31 3.16
CA PHE A 112 -1.31 -8.78 3.14
C PHE A 112 0.02 -9.33 3.68
N HIS A 113 1.15 -8.80 3.19
CA HIS A 113 2.46 -9.25 3.64
C HIS A 113 2.72 -8.90 5.11
N SER A 114 2.39 -7.68 5.55
CA SER A 114 2.60 -7.25 6.94
C SER A 114 1.81 -8.08 7.95
N ILE A 115 0.53 -8.35 7.67
CA ILE A 115 -0.34 -9.12 8.59
C ILE A 115 0.12 -10.58 8.66
N ASN A 116 0.34 -11.23 7.51
CA ASN A 116 0.70 -12.64 7.49
C ASN A 116 2.09 -12.90 8.08
N LEU A 117 3.09 -12.08 7.72
CA LEU A 117 4.44 -12.22 8.27
C LEU A 117 4.44 -11.98 9.77
N GLY A 118 3.86 -10.86 10.23
CA GLY A 118 3.84 -10.51 11.65
C GLY A 118 3.13 -11.57 12.51
N MET A 119 1.99 -12.08 12.05
CA MET A 119 1.26 -13.13 12.77
C MET A 119 2.01 -14.47 12.75
N TYR A 120 2.62 -14.84 11.61
CA TYR A 120 3.39 -16.08 11.51
C TYR A 120 4.59 -16.09 12.47
N GLU A 121 5.35 -14.99 12.50
CA GLU A 121 6.49 -14.84 13.41
C GLU A 121 6.06 -14.88 14.87
N LEU A 122 5.00 -14.14 15.23
CA LEU A 122 4.45 -14.15 16.59
C LEU A 122 3.97 -15.55 17.00
N ALA A 123 3.21 -16.24 16.16
CA ALA A 123 2.69 -17.57 16.45
C ALA A 123 3.81 -18.61 16.61
N ARG A 124 4.83 -18.55 15.76
CA ARG A 124 6.02 -19.42 15.85
C ARG A 124 6.76 -19.19 17.16
N ASP A 125 7.06 -17.94 17.48
CA ASP A 125 7.80 -17.59 18.69
C ASP A 125 6.99 -17.87 19.97
N PHE A 126 5.67 -17.68 19.93
CA PHE A 126 4.77 -18.00 21.04
C PHE A 126 4.72 -19.51 21.33
N ARG A 127 4.70 -20.35 20.29
CA ARG A 127 4.81 -21.82 20.44
C ARG A 127 6.08 -22.22 21.20
N GLU A 128 7.20 -21.54 20.95
CA GLU A 128 8.51 -21.90 21.50
C GLU A 128 8.80 -21.26 22.86
N LYS A 129 8.33 -20.03 23.10
CA LYS A 129 8.73 -19.19 24.23
C LYS A 129 7.55 -18.71 25.09
N GLY A 130 6.32 -19.08 24.73
CA GLY A 130 5.10 -18.68 25.44
C GLY A 130 4.97 -17.16 25.59
N MET A 131 4.54 -16.72 26.77
CA MET A 131 4.35 -15.29 27.08
C MET A 131 5.60 -14.44 26.93
N SER A 132 6.81 -15.02 26.97
CA SER A 132 8.04 -14.25 26.71
C SER A 132 8.08 -13.70 25.27
N ALA A 133 7.46 -14.40 24.31
CA ALA A 133 7.32 -13.89 22.94
C ALA A 133 6.36 -12.71 22.87
N TYR A 134 5.20 -12.84 23.52
CA TYR A 134 4.19 -11.78 23.53
C TYR A 134 4.66 -10.54 24.30
N SER A 135 5.36 -10.72 25.44
CA SER A 135 5.94 -9.60 26.20
C SER A 135 6.92 -8.81 25.36
N ARG A 136 7.84 -9.46 24.61
CA ARG A 136 8.76 -8.75 23.71
C ARG A 136 8.04 -8.01 22.59
N PHE A 137 6.96 -8.59 22.06
CA PHE A 137 6.11 -7.94 21.06
C PHE A 137 5.48 -6.66 21.63
N GLN A 138 4.96 -6.73 22.86
CA GLN A 138 4.41 -5.58 23.58
C GLN A 138 5.48 -4.53 23.96
N ASP A 139 6.67 -4.96 24.39
CA ASP A 139 7.80 -4.06 24.68
C ASP A 139 8.19 -3.24 23.44
N ASN A 140 8.15 -3.85 22.26
CA ASN A 140 8.36 -3.14 21.00
C ASN A 140 7.26 -2.10 20.73
N GLU A 141 5.99 -2.35 21.09
CA GLU A 141 4.93 -1.33 21.00
C GLU A 141 5.21 -0.12 21.92
N PHE A 142 5.73 -0.36 23.12
CA PHE A 142 6.14 0.73 24.04
C PHE A 142 7.32 1.54 23.50
N GLU A 143 8.31 0.90 22.86
CA GLU A 143 9.41 1.62 22.21
C GLU A 143 8.92 2.46 21.03
N LEU A 144 8.00 1.93 20.23
CA LEU A 144 7.38 2.67 19.12
C LEU A 144 6.44 3.79 19.59
N GLU A 145 5.87 3.71 20.80
CA GLU A 145 5.05 4.80 21.38
C GLU A 145 5.85 6.11 21.44
N LYS A 146 7.16 6.04 21.70
CA LYS A 146 8.10 7.18 21.71
C LYS A 146 8.23 7.84 20.32
N LEU A 147 7.92 7.11 19.25
CA LEU A 147 7.94 7.58 17.86
C LEU A 147 6.56 7.96 17.33
N GLY A 148 5.51 7.86 18.16
CA GLY A 148 4.15 8.27 17.80
C GLY A 148 3.15 7.13 17.61
N TYR A 149 3.54 5.86 17.77
CA TYR A 149 2.57 4.75 17.82
C TYR A 149 1.62 4.90 19.00
N LYS A 150 0.33 4.57 18.84
CA LYS A 150 -0.70 4.79 19.88
C LYS A 150 -1.53 3.57 20.25
N ALA A 151 -1.48 2.50 19.45
CA ALA A 151 -2.34 1.33 19.66
C ALA A 151 -1.93 0.44 20.84
N VAL A 152 -0.80 0.72 21.51
CA VAL A 152 -0.45 0.08 22.79
C VAL A 152 -1.55 0.29 23.85
N LYS A 153 -2.19 1.47 23.83
CA LYS A 153 -3.40 1.81 24.59
C LYS A 153 -4.63 1.50 23.75
N HIS A 154 -4.85 0.22 23.52
CA HIS A 154 -5.84 -0.27 22.56
C HIS A 154 -7.28 0.16 22.90
N GLN A 155 -7.65 0.36 24.18
CA GLN A 155 -8.98 0.87 24.56
C GLN A 155 -9.16 2.31 24.09
N SER A 156 -8.21 3.19 24.44
CA SER A 156 -8.22 4.57 23.97
C SER A 156 -8.15 4.66 22.43
N PHE A 157 -7.35 3.80 21.80
CA PHE A 157 -7.14 3.79 20.35
C PHE A 157 -8.43 3.46 19.56
N VAL A 158 -9.26 2.55 20.06
CA VAL A 158 -10.55 2.21 19.43
C VAL A 158 -11.69 3.15 19.84
N GLY A 159 -11.39 4.20 20.62
CA GLY A 159 -12.33 5.27 20.92
C GLY A 159 -13.13 5.10 22.21
N THR A 160 -12.70 4.26 23.17
CA THR A 160 -13.43 4.10 24.45
C THR A 160 -13.66 5.44 25.15
N GLY A 161 -12.67 6.33 25.17
CA GLY A 161 -12.81 7.67 25.75
C GLY A 161 -13.76 8.60 24.99
N TYR A 162 -13.88 8.43 23.67
CA TYR A 162 -14.87 9.15 22.87
C TYR A 162 -16.28 8.72 23.27
N PHE A 163 -16.54 7.42 23.40
CA PHE A 163 -17.85 6.93 23.80
C PHE A 163 -18.20 7.25 25.26
N ASP A 164 -17.22 7.28 26.17
CA ASP A 164 -17.41 7.79 27.53
C ASP A 164 -17.86 9.27 27.52
N ALA A 165 -17.24 10.11 26.69
CA ALA A 165 -17.63 11.52 26.56
C ALA A 165 -19.03 11.70 25.97
N VAL A 166 -19.41 10.88 24.97
CA VAL A 166 -20.78 10.86 24.42
C VAL A 166 -21.79 10.47 25.50
N ALA A 167 -21.51 9.41 26.27
CA ALA A 167 -22.40 8.95 27.33
C ALA A 167 -22.56 9.98 28.46
N GLN A 168 -21.45 10.64 28.83
CA GLN A 168 -21.43 11.74 29.79
C GLN A 168 -22.26 12.95 29.31
N ALA A 169 -22.17 13.31 28.02
CA ALA A 169 -22.93 14.41 27.45
C ALA A 169 -24.46 14.14 27.44
N ILE A 170 -24.86 12.88 27.24
CA ILE A 170 -26.27 12.46 27.28
C ILE A 170 -26.79 12.39 28.72
N SER A 171 -26.01 11.78 29.62
CA SER A 171 -26.48 11.41 30.96
C SER A 171 -26.21 12.46 32.03
N GLY A 172 -25.44 13.50 31.71
CA GLY A 172 -25.06 14.53 32.68
C GLY A 172 -24.11 13.99 33.77
N GLU A 173 -23.94 14.77 34.85
CA GLU A 173 -22.96 14.51 35.93
C GLU A 173 -23.16 13.17 36.67
N GLU A 174 -24.32 12.51 36.52
CA GLU A 174 -24.63 11.23 37.16
C GLU A 174 -24.11 9.99 36.40
N PHE A 175 -23.43 10.18 35.26
CA PHE A 175 -22.85 9.07 34.50
C PHE A 175 -21.83 8.29 35.34
N SER A 176 -22.13 7.01 35.61
CA SER A 176 -21.37 6.17 36.54
C SER A 176 -20.79 4.90 35.91
N THR A 177 -21.09 4.64 34.64
CA THR A 177 -20.69 3.41 33.92
C THR A 177 -19.63 3.67 32.84
N GLY A 178 -18.77 4.68 33.04
CA GLY A 178 -17.65 4.96 32.13
C GLY A 178 -16.64 3.81 32.09
N ALA A 179 -16.08 3.54 30.91
CA ALA A 179 -15.25 2.38 30.65
C ALA A 179 -13.74 2.64 30.85
N LEU A 180 -13.23 3.85 30.57
CA LEU A 180 -11.81 4.15 30.73
C LEU A 180 -11.39 4.33 32.18
N LYS A 181 -12.17 5.08 32.96
CA LYS A 181 -11.86 5.36 34.37
C LYS A 181 -11.89 4.06 35.16
N GLY A 182 -10.79 3.73 35.84
CA GLY A 182 -10.65 2.49 36.59
C GLY A 182 -10.23 1.27 35.77
N SER A 183 -10.05 1.40 34.45
CA SER A 183 -9.59 0.33 33.56
C SER A 183 -8.15 -0.13 33.87
N THR A 184 -7.79 -1.31 33.38
CA THR A 184 -6.39 -1.79 33.43
C THR A 184 -5.46 -0.89 32.61
N GLU A 185 -5.95 -0.33 31.51
CA GLU A 185 -5.19 0.62 30.69
C GLU A 185 -4.78 1.86 31.50
N GLU A 186 -5.71 2.51 32.21
CA GLU A 186 -5.43 3.68 33.06
C GLU A 186 -4.42 3.36 34.18
N LYS A 187 -4.46 2.13 34.71
CA LYS A 187 -3.65 1.71 35.85
C LYS A 187 -2.24 1.26 35.45
N GLN A 188 -2.10 0.55 34.34
CA GLN A 188 -0.88 -0.18 33.99
C GLN A 188 -0.12 0.42 32.80
N PHE A 189 -0.77 1.24 31.96
CA PHE A 189 -0.17 1.82 30.76
C PHE A 189 0.20 3.30 30.97
N ARG A 190 0.47 3.69 32.22
CA ARG A 190 0.92 5.05 32.53
C ARG A 190 2.28 5.26 31.89
N THR A 191 2.42 6.37 31.18
CA THR A 191 3.68 6.79 30.59
C THR A 191 4.74 6.81 31.69
N VAL A 192 5.79 5.99 31.57
CA VAL A 192 6.98 6.19 32.38
C VAL A 192 7.50 7.57 31.97
N ALA A 193 7.45 8.51 32.91
CA ALA A 193 7.86 9.90 32.70
C ALA A 193 9.34 9.99 32.27
#